data_AF-A0A931PPA6-F1
#
_entry.id   AF-A0A931PPA6-F1
#
_cell.length_a   1.000
_cell.length_b   1.000
_cell.length_c   1.000
_cell.angle_alpha   90.00
_cell.angle_beta   90.00
_cell.angle_gamma   90.00
#
_symmetry.space_group_name_H-M   'P 1'
#
loop_
_entity.id
_entity.type
_entity.pdbx_description
1 polymer ?
#
loop_
_entity_poly.entity_id
_entity_poly.type
_entity_poly.pdbx_seq_one_letter_code
_entity_poly.pdbx_strand_id
1 'polypeptide(L)' 'MTPRERAALDFAAALAAGRPSVDDALMARLRSVFTDAEIVELGFATGGFLMWGRLHRAFDVPPSGPGYHAMLATGR' A
#
# COMPACT_ATOMS: atom_id res chain seq x y z
N MET A 1 7.75 -13.80 -7.52
CA MET A 1 6.80 -13.38 -6.46
C MET A 1 6.63 -14.51 -5.47
N THR A 2 7.05 -14.31 -4.23
CA THR A 2 6.99 -15.30 -3.15
C THR A 2 5.56 -15.39 -2.55
N PRO A 3 5.22 -16.45 -1.79
CA PRO A 3 3.95 -16.53 -1.06
C PRO A 3 3.72 -15.34 -0.11
N ARG A 4 4.80 -14.88 0.56
CA ARG A 4 4.78 -13.73 1.48
C ARG A 4 4.48 -12.43 0.75
N GLU A 5 5.14 -12.19 -0.39
CA GLU A 5 4.86 -11.02 -1.25
C GLU A 5 3.42 -11.04 -1.78
N ARG A 6 2.92 -12.20 -2.20
CA ARG A 6 1.53 -12.33 -2.67
C ARG A 6 0.53 -11.98 -1.58
N ALA A 7 0.71 -12.52 -0.36
CA ALA A 7 -0.17 -12.23 0.76
C ALA A 7 -0.17 -10.73 1.13
N ALA A 8 1.00 -10.07 1.07
CA ALA A 8 1.10 -8.63 1.30
C ALA A 8 0.33 -7.81 0.24
N LEU A 9 0.44 -8.18 -1.03
CA LEU A 9 -0.29 -7.52 -2.13
C LEU A 9 -1.80 -7.74 -2.02
N ASP A 10 -2.25 -8.95 -1.69
CA ASP A 10 -3.67 -9.27 -1.51
C ASP A 10 -4.27 -8.45 -0.36
N PHE A 11 -3.52 -8.32 0.76
CA PHE A 11 -3.91 -7.45 1.87
C PHE A 11 -3.97 -5.97 1.50
N ALA A 12 -2.96 -5.46 0.77
CA ALA A 12 -2.96 -4.09 0.30
C ALA A 12 -4.12 -3.78 -0.65
N ALA A 13 -4.44 -4.70 -1.56
CA ALA A 13 -5.59 -4.59 -2.44
C ALA A 13 -6.92 -4.59 -1.68
N ALA A 14 -7.04 -5.42 -0.63
CA ALA A 14 -8.22 -5.45 0.23
C ALA A 14 -8.43 -4.11 0.97
N LEU A 15 -7.37 -3.55 1.56
CA LEU A 15 -7.41 -2.24 2.21
C LEU A 15 -7.72 -1.09 1.23
N ALA A 16 -7.12 -1.12 0.04
CA ALA A 16 -7.34 -0.10 -0.99
C ALA A 16 -8.80 -0.08 -1.48
N ALA A 17 -9.44 -1.26 -1.56
CA ALA A 17 -10.84 -1.42 -1.92
C ALA A 17 -11.82 -0.95 -0.84
N GLY A 18 -11.33 -0.54 0.35
CA GLY A 18 -12.17 -0.06 1.44
C GLY A 18 -13.05 -1.16 2.05
N ARG A 19 -12.59 -2.43 2.04
CA ARG A 19 -13.34 -3.51 2.67
C ARG A 19 -13.49 -3.21 4.18
N PRO A 20 -14.71 -3.27 4.73
CA PRO A 20 -14.96 -2.92 6.13
C PRO A 20 -14.27 -3.86 7.12
N SER A 21 -13.85 -5.06 6.69
CA SER A 21 -12.94 -5.92 7.44
C SER A 21 -12.01 -6.70 6.51
N VAL A 22 -10.83 -7.03 7.04
CA VAL A 22 -10.01 -8.13 6.54
C VAL A 22 -10.70 -9.40 7.03
N ASP A 23 -11.22 -10.22 6.13
CA ASP A 23 -11.93 -11.43 6.51
C ASP A 23 -10.99 -12.49 7.13
N ASP A 24 -11.57 -13.47 7.81
CA ASP A 24 -10.82 -14.52 8.50
C ASP A 24 -9.95 -15.33 7.54
N ALA A 25 -10.37 -15.51 6.29
CA ALA A 25 -9.63 -16.24 5.27
C ALA A 25 -8.34 -15.50 4.88
N LEU A 26 -8.42 -14.18 4.69
CA LEU A 26 -7.26 -13.34 4.43
C LEU A 26 -6.34 -13.27 5.64
N MET A 27 -6.89 -13.14 6.86
CA MET A 27 -6.09 -13.18 8.09
C MET A 27 -5.37 -14.52 8.28
N ALA A 28 -6.02 -15.64 8.01
CA ALA A 28 -5.40 -16.97 8.06
C ALA A 28 -4.25 -17.09 7.05
N ARG A 29 -4.42 -16.52 5.86
CA ARG A 29 -3.37 -16.50 4.83
C ARG A 29 -2.20 -15.59 5.17
N LEU A 30 -2.45 -14.46 5.84
CA LEU A 30 -1.37 -13.61 6.35
C LEU A 30 -0.58 -14.32 7.43
N ARG A 31 -1.26 -14.95 8.41
CA ARG A 31 -0.62 -15.66 9.51
C ARG A 31 0.17 -16.91 9.11
N SER A 32 -0.06 -17.46 7.91
CA SER A 32 0.76 -18.57 7.41
C SER A 32 2.14 -18.14 6.93
N VAL A 33 2.37 -16.83 6.71
CA VAL A 33 3.61 -16.28 6.17
C VAL A 33 4.14 -15.04 6.91
N PHE A 34 3.37 -14.49 7.86
CA PHE A 34 3.72 -13.35 8.72
C PHE A 34 3.38 -13.65 10.18
N THR A 35 4.15 -13.07 11.11
CA THR A 35 3.77 -12.99 12.52
C THR A 35 2.73 -11.89 12.75
N ASP A 36 2.01 -11.91 13.88
CA ASP A 36 1.04 -10.86 14.20
C ASP A 36 1.68 -9.46 14.27
N ALA A 37 2.90 -9.33 14.79
CA ALA A 37 3.65 -8.07 14.80
C ALA A 37 3.95 -7.58 13.38
N GLU A 38 4.39 -8.47 12.50
CA GLU A 38 4.63 -8.13 11.09
C GLU A 38 3.33 -7.75 10.36
N ILE A 39 2.19 -8.34 10.72
CA ILE A 39 0.88 -7.97 10.16
C ILE A 39 0.49 -6.54 10.59
N VAL A 40 0.76 -6.16 11.85
CA VAL A 40 0.55 -4.79 12.32
C VAL A 40 1.42 -3.80 11.55
N GLU A 41 2.70 -4.11 11.37
CA GLU A 41 3.63 -3.28 10.59
C GLU A 41 3.22 -3.17 9.11
N LEU A 42 2.81 -4.29 8.50
CA LEU A 42 2.28 -4.32 7.15
C LEU A 42 1.03 -3.43 7.03
N GLY A 43 0.14 -3.47 8.03
CA GLY A 43 -1.04 -2.60 8.14
C GLY A 43 -0.65 -1.12 8.18
N PHE A 44 0.30 -0.76 9.05
CA PHE A 44 0.79 0.61 9.18
C PHE A 44 1.41 1.13 7.88
N ALA A 45 2.34 0.39 7.29
CA ALA A 45 3.01 0.76 6.04
C ALA A 45 2.00 0.93 4.89
N THR A 46 1.11 -0.06 4.71
CA THR A 46 0.08 -0.03 3.67
C THR A 46 -0.88 1.15 3.87
N GLY A 47 -1.38 1.34 5.09
CA GLY A 47 -2.30 2.42 5.43
C GLY A 47 -1.68 3.80 5.20
N GLY A 48 -0.40 3.97 5.54
CA GLY A 48 0.37 5.19 5.29
C GLY A 48 0.39 5.56 3.80
N PHE A 49 0.73 4.61 2.92
CA PHE A 49 0.75 4.87 1.47
C PHE A 49 -0.64 5.12 0.87
N LEU A 50 -1.68 4.45 1.38
CA LEU A 50 -3.06 4.71 0.94
C LEU A 50 -3.52 6.11 1.34
N MET A 51 -3.23 6.54 2.57
CA MET A 51 -3.51 7.90 3.03
C MET A 51 -2.71 8.92 2.21
N TRP A 52 -1.43 8.66 1.97
CA TRP A 52 -0.59 9.51 1.16
C TRP A 52 -1.16 9.73 -0.26
N GLY A 53 -1.60 8.65 -0.91
CA GLY A 53 -2.28 8.75 -2.20
C GLY A 53 -3.59 9.53 -2.14
N ARG A 54 -4.34 9.49 -1.03
CA ARG A 54 -5.54 10.33 -0.81
C ARG A 54 -5.17 11.80 -0.67
N LEU A 55 -4.12 12.12 0.09
CA LEU A 55 -3.64 13.49 0.26
C LEU A 55 -3.15 14.09 -1.06
N HIS A 56 -2.40 13.33 -1.86
CA HIS A 56 -2.00 13.77 -3.21
C HIS A 56 -3.19 14.18 -4.07
N ARG A 57 -4.29 13.39 -4.07
CA ARG A 57 -5.50 13.76 -4.79
C ARG A 57 -6.20 14.97 -4.18
N ALA A 58 -6.25 15.06 -2.84
CA ALA A 58 -6.90 16.15 -2.14
C ALA A 58 -6.21 17.50 -2.38
N PHE A 59 -4.88 17.49 -2.58
CA PHE A 59 -4.08 18.67 -2.83
C PHE A 59 -3.77 18.91 -4.31
N ASP A 60 -4.39 18.14 -5.22
CA ASP A 60 -4.14 18.19 -6.66
C ASP A 60 -2.65 18.08 -7.04
N VAL A 61 -1.92 17.23 -6.31
CA VAL A 61 -0.50 16.96 -6.58
C VAL A 61 -0.41 16.20 -7.90
N PRO A 62 0.30 16.74 -8.92
CA PRO A 62 0.42 16.07 -10.20
C PRO A 62 1.17 14.74 -10.03
N PRO A 63 0.79 13.69 -10.79
CA PRO A 63 1.49 12.41 -10.73
C PRO A 63 2.96 12.61 -11.12
N SER A 64 3.86 12.11 -10.28
CA SER A 64 5.30 12.12 -10.50
C SER A 64 5.68 11.10 -11.58
N GLY A 65 5.33 11.39 -12.83
CA GLY A 65 5.66 10.54 -13.98
C GLY A 65 7.12 10.71 -14.42
N PRO A 66 7.57 9.98 -15.47
CA PRO A 66 8.93 10.08 -16.00
C PRO A 66 9.37 11.52 -16.33
N GLY A 67 8.42 12.38 -16.74
CA GLY A 67 8.68 13.80 -16.98
C GLY A 67 8.95 14.64 -15.72
N TYR A 68 8.48 14.20 -14.55
CA TYR A 68 8.64 14.92 -13.28
C TYR A 68 10.08 14.86 -12.77
N HIS A 69 10.72 13.68 -12.82
CA HIS A 69 12.14 13.56 -12.45
C HIS A 69 13.06 14.29 -13.41
N ALA A 70 12.73 14.28 -14.71
CA ALA A 70 13.42 15.10 -15.70
C ALA A 70 13.27 16.60 -15.38
N MET A 71 12.06 17.07 -15.10
CA MET A 71 11.76 18.47 -14.75
C MET A 71 12.51 18.95 -13.48
N LEU A 72 12.59 18.11 -12.44
CA LEU A 72 13.36 18.41 -11.23
C LEU A 72 14.87 18.45 -11.48
N ALA A 73 15.39 17.66 -12.43
CA ALA A 73 16.81 17.65 -12.79
C ALA A 73 17.21 18.89 -13.63
N THR A 74 16.29 19.47 -14.40
CA THR A 74 16.58 20.64 -15.26
C THR A 74 16.30 22.01 -14.62
N GLY A 75 15.75 22.06 -13.40
CA GLY A 75 15.67 23.30 -12.60
C GLY A 75 15.01 24.50 -13.29
N ARG A 76 13.84 24.30 -13.93
CA ARG A 76 12.98 25.39 -14.42
C ARG A 76 11.63 25.39 -13.75
#